data_AF-A0A6B2J2A2-F1
#
_entry.id   AF-A0A6B2J2A2-F1
#
_cell.length_a   1.000
_cell.length_b   1.000
_cell.length_c   1.000
_cell.angle_alpha   90.00
_cell.angle_beta   90.00
_cell.angle_gamma   90.00
#
_symmetry.space_group_name_H-M   'P 1'
#
loop_
_entity.id
_entity.type
_entity.pdbx_description
1 polymer ?
#
loop_
_entity_poly.entity_id
_entity_poly.type
_entity_poly.pdbx_seq_one_letter_code
_entity_poly.pdbx_strand_id
1 'polypeptide(L)'
;MARDIMMDYPLPAYWQDFERLTCELCRALWDDPGTQRHGRAGQAQGGIDISGRDNNHNGQRVVVQCKKRVWKTVASKETPASSLTIQEIDDEIKEFINSGKIADRYIIAITGLRDKSLQNHIDSINDSKVNTFEVNIWFWDEYSEWLSENPKIEAKYYHDIVKFRSEYSSEELFCEMLHSAFDRPAFHTEFYCENNIDNFLQALESIQQALTTGNLVNRDGHVQNQVRIPDKRKLPLEYQQLKKKIQNLRDYTTQEVRTGAITQQNEWLIISNSVIIGKMNAFRIEIIHLLNKILDHYGFEHFSLEAY
;
A
#
# COMPACT_ATOMS: atom_id res chain seq x y z
N MET A 1 17.31 -13.50 14.18
CA MET A 1 17.60 -12.05 14.06
C MET A 1 16.30 -11.33 14.30
N ALA A 2 16.23 -10.52 15.37
CA ALA A 2 15.02 -9.80 15.75
C ALA A 2 14.65 -8.82 14.63
N ARG A 3 13.42 -8.94 14.09
CA ARG A 3 12.85 -7.96 13.18
C ARG A 3 12.14 -6.92 14.05
N ASP A 4 12.84 -5.86 14.42
CA ASP A 4 12.32 -4.79 15.30
C ASP A 4 11.38 -3.79 14.57
N ILE A 5 10.84 -4.12 13.39
CA ILE A 5 9.97 -3.24 12.60
C ILE A 5 8.81 -4.05 12.00
N MET A 6 7.58 -3.59 12.25
CA MET A 6 6.34 -4.08 11.66
C MET A 6 6.39 -4.03 10.14
N MET A 7 6.15 -5.17 9.47
CA MET A 7 6.11 -5.25 8.01
C MET A 7 4.71 -4.95 7.50
N ASP A 8 4.60 -4.07 6.51
CA ASP A 8 3.33 -3.82 5.81
C ASP A 8 3.13 -4.89 4.74
N TYR A 9 2.13 -5.76 4.91
CA TYR A 9 1.80 -6.84 3.99
C TYR A 9 0.60 -6.46 3.11
N PRO A 10 0.59 -6.82 1.81
CA PRO A 10 -0.55 -6.53 0.97
C PRO A 10 -1.77 -7.36 1.39
N LEU A 11 -2.95 -6.73 1.29
CA LEU A 11 -4.21 -7.37 1.61
C LEU A 11 -4.49 -8.54 0.63
N PRO A 12 -5.03 -9.68 1.11
CA PRO A 12 -5.43 -10.77 0.22
C PRO A 12 -6.46 -10.31 -0.81
N ALA A 13 -6.21 -10.58 -2.10
CA ALA A 13 -7.08 -10.18 -3.21
C ALA A 13 -8.41 -10.95 -3.23
N TYR A 14 -8.43 -12.20 -2.78
CA TYR A 14 -9.64 -13.01 -2.68
C TYR A 14 -10.06 -13.25 -1.24
N TRP A 15 -11.37 -13.30 -1.06
CA TRP A 15 -12.01 -13.53 0.24
C TRP A 15 -11.56 -14.85 0.88
N GLN A 16 -11.53 -15.90 0.07
CA GLN A 16 -11.16 -17.25 0.50
C GLN A 16 -9.70 -17.32 0.95
N ASP A 17 -8.83 -16.44 0.45
CA ASP A 17 -7.42 -16.40 0.86
C ASP A 17 -7.26 -15.71 2.21
N PHE A 18 -8.06 -14.68 2.50
CA PHE A 18 -8.10 -14.06 3.83
C PHE A 18 -8.63 -15.03 4.89
N GLU A 19 -9.69 -15.78 4.60
CA GLU A 19 -10.16 -16.86 5.50
C GLU A 19 -9.10 -17.94 5.72
N ARG A 20 -8.40 -18.36 4.66
CA ARG A 20 -7.33 -19.36 4.75
C ARG A 20 -6.18 -18.86 5.62
N LEU A 21 -5.71 -17.64 5.36
CA LEU A 21 -4.65 -17.00 6.14
C LEU A 21 -5.07 -16.88 7.61
N THR A 22 -6.27 -16.35 7.87
CA THR A 22 -6.81 -16.23 9.24
C THR A 22 -6.86 -17.60 9.92
N CYS A 23 -7.32 -18.65 9.24
CA CYS A 23 -7.38 -19.99 9.81
C CYS A 23 -6.01 -20.53 10.22
N GLU A 24 -4.98 -20.32 9.39
CA GLU A 24 -3.62 -20.76 9.71
C GLU A 24 -3.00 -19.94 10.84
N LEU A 25 -3.25 -18.63 10.87
CA LEU A 25 -2.82 -17.78 11.98
C LEU A 25 -3.51 -18.19 13.28
N CYS A 26 -4.82 -18.45 13.26
CA CYS A 26 -5.55 -18.98 14.41
C CYS A 26 -4.93 -20.28 14.93
N ARG A 27 -4.57 -21.24 14.04
CA ARG A 27 -3.89 -22.49 14.46
C ARG A 27 -2.60 -22.20 15.24
N ALA A 28 -1.82 -21.22 14.80
CA ALA A 28 -0.57 -20.85 15.45
C ALA A 28 -0.79 -20.08 16.75
N LEU A 29 -1.67 -19.07 16.75
CA LEU A 29 -1.96 -18.20 17.89
C LEU A 29 -2.61 -18.95 19.05
N TRP A 30 -3.42 -19.95 18.75
CA TRP A 30 -4.19 -20.72 19.73
C TRP A 30 -3.56 -22.06 20.10
N ASP A 31 -2.42 -22.40 19.48
CA ASP A 31 -1.78 -23.71 19.56
C ASP A 31 -2.77 -24.86 19.33
N ASP A 32 -3.66 -24.70 18.35
CA ASP A 32 -4.75 -25.64 18.06
C ASP A 32 -4.73 -26.10 16.59
N PRO A 33 -4.08 -27.23 16.29
CA PRO A 33 -4.11 -27.83 14.96
C PRO A 33 -5.53 -28.18 14.47
N GLY A 34 -6.48 -28.35 15.40
CA GLY A 34 -7.88 -28.66 15.12
C GLY A 34 -8.70 -27.48 14.63
N THR A 35 -8.15 -26.26 14.65
CA THR A 35 -8.83 -25.08 14.10
C THR A 35 -9.15 -25.29 12.63
N GLN A 36 -10.39 -25.01 12.25
CA GLN A 36 -10.91 -25.31 10.91
C GLN A 36 -11.83 -24.20 10.40
N ARG A 37 -11.87 -24.08 9.07
CA ARG A 37 -12.88 -23.25 8.40
C ARG A 37 -14.24 -23.94 8.44
N HIS A 38 -15.29 -23.17 8.64
CA HIS A 38 -16.64 -23.67 8.87
C HIS A 38 -17.50 -23.48 7.61
N GLY A 39 -17.96 -24.59 7.02
CA GLY A 39 -18.90 -24.58 5.88
C GLY A 39 -18.28 -24.36 4.49
N ARG A 40 -19.12 -24.44 3.45
CA ARG A 40 -18.81 -24.08 2.04
C ARG A 40 -19.58 -22.82 1.66
N ALA A 41 -19.03 -22.00 0.77
CA ALA A 41 -19.69 -20.80 0.23
C ALA A 41 -21.12 -21.14 -0.26
N GLY A 42 -22.13 -20.43 0.26
CA GLY A 42 -23.54 -20.63 -0.08
C GLY A 42 -24.37 -21.44 0.94
N GLN A 43 -23.79 -21.90 2.06
CA GLN A 43 -24.58 -22.43 3.18
C GLN A 43 -24.86 -21.34 4.22
N ALA A 44 -25.99 -21.44 4.93
CA ALA A 44 -26.25 -20.59 6.10
C ALA A 44 -25.24 -20.96 7.20
N GLN A 45 -24.19 -20.16 7.33
CA GLN A 45 -23.06 -20.44 8.23
C GLN A 45 -23.24 -19.82 9.62
N GLY A 46 -24.28 -18.99 9.81
CA GLY A 46 -24.62 -18.37 11.09
C GLY A 46 -23.51 -17.46 11.60
N GLY A 47 -22.93 -16.66 10.70
CA GLY A 47 -21.81 -15.77 11.00
C GLY A 47 -20.55 -16.45 11.55
N ILE A 48 -20.15 -17.63 11.04
CA ILE A 48 -18.87 -18.26 11.44
C ILE A 48 -18.13 -18.76 10.22
N ASP A 49 -16.95 -18.19 9.98
CA ASP A 49 -16.02 -18.64 8.94
C ASP A 49 -14.97 -19.61 9.50
N ILE A 50 -14.55 -19.44 10.77
CA ILE A 50 -13.49 -20.24 11.41
C ILE A 50 -13.91 -20.60 12.84
N SER A 51 -13.59 -21.81 13.28
CA SER A 51 -13.78 -22.25 14.66
C SER A 51 -12.58 -23.04 15.16
N GLY A 52 -12.16 -22.78 16.39
CA GLY A 52 -11.05 -23.45 17.05
C GLY A 52 -11.17 -23.42 18.57
N ARG A 53 -10.12 -23.88 19.24
CA ARG A 53 -9.96 -23.78 20.70
C ARG A 53 -8.66 -23.06 21.03
N ASP A 54 -8.72 -22.06 21.89
CA ASP A 54 -7.52 -21.40 22.40
C ASP A 54 -6.92 -22.19 23.55
N ASN A 55 -5.91 -23.02 23.24
CA ASN A 55 -5.22 -23.85 24.22
C ASN A 55 -4.33 -23.03 25.17
N ASN A 56 -3.96 -21.80 24.78
CA ASN A 56 -3.26 -20.86 25.66
C ASN A 56 -4.21 -20.26 26.72
N HIS A 57 -5.52 -20.35 26.51
CA HIS A 57 -6.56 -19.86 27.41
C HIS A 57 -7.54 -20.98 27.82
N ASN A 58 -7.01 -22.07 28.40
CA ASN A 58 -7.78 -23.20 28.95
C ASN A 58 -8.73 -23.90 27.95
N GLY A 59 -8.41 -23.86 26.65
CA GLY A 59 -9.20 -24.55 25.61
C GLY A 59 -10.54 -23.89 25.29
N GLN A 60 -10.66 -22.58 25.59
CA GLN A 60 -11.83 -21.76 25.26
C GLN A 60 -12.19 -21.91 23.78
N ARG A 61 -13.48 -22.10 23.48
CA ARG A 61 -13.97 -22.17 22.11
C ARG A 61 -14.01 -20.76 21.52
N VAL A 62 -13.23 -20.55 20.47
CA VAL A 62 -13.16 -19.28 19.74
C VAL A 62 -13.70 -19.47 18.34
N VAL A 63 -14.48 -18.49 17.89
CA VAL A 63 -15.02 -18.45 16.53
C VAL A 63 -14.66 -17.12 15.89
N VAL A 64 -14.38 -17.14 14.58
CA VAL A 64 -14.03 -15.94 13.81
C VAL A 64 -14.98 -15.81 12.64
N GLN A 65 -15.53 -14.62 12.50
CA GLN A 65 -16.15 -14.13 11.28
C GLN A 65 -15.17 -13.18 10.63
N CYS A 66 -14.67 -13.54 9.45
CA CYS A 66 -13.92 -12.60 8.65
C CYS A 66 -14.93 -11.54 8.11
N LYS A 67 -14.46 -10.37 7.68
CA LYS A 67 -15.13 -9.47 6.72
C LYS A 67 -14.08 -8.77 5.87
N LYS A 68 -14.18 -8.89 4.55
CA LYS A 68 -13.32 -8.18 3.61
C LYS A 68 -14.04 -6.94 3.15
N ARG A 69 -13.32 -5.83 3.10
CA ARG A 69 -13.83 -4.64 2.42
C ARG A 69 -13.65 -4.80 0.91
N VAL A 70 -14.71 -4.54 0.18
CA VAL A 70 -14.62 -4.30 -1.26
C VAL A 70 -14.19 -2.85 -1.42
N TRP A 71 -13.20 -2.61 -2.28
CA TRP A 71 -12.91 -1.28 -2.79
C TRP A 71 -14.13 -0.79 -3.59
N LYS A 72 -15.08 -0.14 -2.93
CA LYS A 72 -16.03 0.77 -3.58
C LYS A 72 -15.27 2.09 -3.64
N THR A 73 -14.94 2.66 -4.79
CA THR A 73 -15.75 2.80 -6.01
C THR A 73 -14.85 3.39 -7.11
N VAL A 74 -15.35 3.43 -8.36
CA VAL A 74 -14.92 4.28 -9.49
C VAL A 74 -13.60 5.05 -9.33
N ALA A 75 -12.67 4.77 -10.24
CA ALA A 75 -11.36 5.40 -10.41
C ALA A 75 -11.33 6.91 -10.12
N SER A 76 -10.99 7.29 -8.90
CA SER A 76 -10.24 8.51 -8.55
C SER A 76 -10.18 8.63 -7.02
N LYS A 77 -8.94 8.67 -6.51
CA LYS A 77 -8.54 8.86 -5.10
C LYS A 77 -8.73 7.65 -4.19
N GLU A 78 -7.59 6.98 -3.99
CA GLU A 78 -7.37 6.02 -2.93
C GLU A 78 -7.59 6.67 -1.56
N THR A 79 -8.71 6.32 -0.93
CA THR A 79 -9.01 6.66 0.46
C THR A 79 -9.25 5.34 1.19
N PRO A 80 -8.81 5.17 2.46
CA PRO A 80 -9.11 3.97 3.24
C PRO A 80 -10.61 3.71 3.18
N ALA A 81 -11.00 2.47 2.85
CA ALA A 81 -12.39 2.08 2.78
C ALA A 81 -13.12 2.58 4.04
N SER A 82 -14.32 3.13 3.89
CA SER A 82 -15.18 3.48 5.03
C SER A 82 -15.33 2.26 5.94
N SER A 83 -15.22 2.49 7.24
CA SER A 83 -15.23 1.54 8.35
C SER A 83 -16.31 0.47 8.22
N LEU A 84 -16.02 -0.76 8.68
CA LEU A 84 -17.07 -1.68 9.11
C LEU A 84 -17.99 -0.87 10.02
N THR A 85 -19.27 -0.79 9.72
CA THR A 85 -20.18 0.06 10.49
C THR A 85 -20.52 -0.62 11.82
N ILE A 86 -20.85 0.20 12.82
CA ILE A 86 -21.38 -0.29 14.10
C ILE A 86 -22.62 -1.19 13.86
N GLN A 87 -23.47 -0.81 12.90
CA GLN A 87 -24.65 -1.61 12.55
C GLN A 87 -24.29 -2.99 12.02
N GLU A 88 -23.28 -3.09 11.15
CA GLU A 88 -22.81 -4.38 10.65
C GLU A 88 -22.26 -5.24 11.79
N ILE A 89 -21.51 -4.67 12.75
CA ILE A 89 -21.07 -5.40 13.95
C ILE A 89 -22.26 -5.97 14.72
N ASP A 90 -23.27 -5.13 14.98
CA ASP A 90 -24.46 -5.53 15.73
C ASP A 90 -25.26 -6.63 15.02
N ASP A 91 -25.34 -6.56 13.70
CA ASP A 91 -26.07 -7.55 12.88
C ASP A 91 -25.35 -8.90 12.84
N GLU A 92 -24.01 -8.92 12.75
CA GLU A 92 -23.23 -10.16 12.85
C GLU A 92 -23.35 -10.81 14.23
N ILE A 93 -23.30 -10.02 15.30
CA ILE A 93 -23.48 -10.54 16.67
C ILE A 93 -24.88 -11.14 16.83
N LYS A 94 -25.93 -10.47 16.33
CA LYS A 94 -27.30 -11.00 16.34
C LYS A 94 -27.41 -12.28 15.52
N GLU A 95 -26.80 -12.36 14.34
CA GLU A 95 -26.81 -13.58 13.54
C GLU A 95 -26.16 -14.74 14.28
N PHE A 96 -25.02 -14.51 14.92
CA PHE A 96 -24.36 -15.52 15.73
C PHE A 96 -25.22 -15.98 16.91
N ILE A 97 -25.86 -15.06 17.66
CA ILE A 97 -26.79 -15.39 18.74
C ILE A 97 -27.95 -16.24 18.22
N ASN A 98 -28.55 -15.84 17.10
CA ASN A 98 -29.69 -16.53 16.48
C ASN A 98 -29.30 -17.92 15.95
N SER A 99 -28.02 -18.15 15.62
CA SER A 99 -27.54 -19.46 15.20
C SER A 99 -27.60 -20.52 16.30
N GLY A 100 -27.72 -20.11 17.57
CA GLY A 100 -27.74 -21.01 18.74
C GLY A 100 -26.41 -21.70 19.03
N LYS A 101 -25.32 -21.30 18.34
CA LYS A 101 -23.98 -21.82 18.57
C LYS A 101 -23.38 -21.18 19.84
N ILE A 102 -22.54 -21.94 20.55
CA ILE A 102 -21.94 -21.52 21.83
C ILE A 102 -20.46 -21.27 21.64
N ALA A 103 -19.94 -20.09 21.94
CA ALA A 103 -18.51 -19.80 21.98
C ALA A 103 -18.17 -19.05 23.28
N ASP A 104 -16.90 -19.07 23.66
CA ASP A 104 -16.39 -18.24 24.75
C ASP A 104 -15.98 -16.85 24.21
N ARG A 105 -15.44 -16.82 22.98
CA ARG A 105 -15.10 -15.59 22.26
C ARG A 105 -15.57 -15.60 20.81
N TYR A 106 -16.14 -14.48 20.37
CA TYR A 106 -16.58 -14.21 19.01
C TYR A 106 -15.75 -13.07 18.41
N ILE A 107 -15.00 -13.38 17.36
CA ILE A 107 -14.03 -12.45 16.78
C ILE A 107 -14.51 -12.00 15.40
N ILE A 108 -14.58 -10.70 15.18
CA ILE A 108 -14.81 -10.12 13.87
C ILE A 108 -13.46 -9.68 13.30
N ALA A 109 -12.98 -10.35 12.26
CA ALA A 109 -11.68 -10.05 11.67
C ALA A 109 -11.81 -9.29 10.36
N ILE A 110 -11.16 -8.14 10.23
CA ILE A 110 -11.25 -7.28 9.06
C ILE A 110 -9.90 -6.90 8.47
N THR A 111 -9.86 -6.68 7.16
CA THR A 111 -8.68 -6.17 6.44
C THR A 111 -8.52 -4.64 6.53
N GLY A 112 -9.26 -3.98 7.43
CA GLY A 112 -9.19 -2.52 7.62
C GLY A 112 -8.15 -2.15 8.68
N LEU A 113 -7.77 -0.88 8.71
CA LEU A 113 -6.93 -0.32 9.78
C LEU A 113 -7.72 -0.19 11.09
N ARG A 114 -7.00 -0.10 12.21
CA ARG A 114 -7.58 0.13 13.54
C ARG A 114 -8.50 1.35 13.57
N ASP A 115 -9.67 1.17 14.16
CA ASP A 115 -10.69 2.21 14.29
C ASP A 115 -11.18 2.32 15.74
N LYS A 116 -10.94 3.49 16.34
CA LYS A 116 -11.29 3.79 17.74
C LYS A 116 -12.80 3.69 17.99
N SER A 117 -13.62 4.09 17.02
CA SER A 117 -15.09 4.05 17.18
C SER A 117 -15.58 2.61 17.27
N LEU A 118 -14.99 1.69 16.50
CA LEU A 118 -15.36 0.28 16.54
C LEU A 118 -14.86 -0.39 17.81
N GLN A 119 -13.63 -0.10 18.22
CA GLN A 119 -13.08 -0.61 19.49
C GLN A 119 -13.94 -0.19 20.68
N ASN A 120 -14.25 1.11 20.80
CA ASN A 120 -15.11 1.62 21.86
C ASN A 120 -16.51 0.98 21.87
N HIS A 121 -17.06 0.67 20.68
CA HIS A 121 -18.36 0.01 20.56
C HIS A 121 -18.31 -1.44 21.05
N ILE A 122 -17.25 -2.18 20.67
CA ILE A 122 -17.00 -3.54 21.17
C ILE A 122 -16.82 -3.54 22.69
N ASP A 123 -16.06 -2.58 23.24
CA ASP A 123 -15.87 -2.45 24.69
C ASP A 123 -17.22 -2.22 25.39
N SER A 124 -18.07 -1.33 24.86
CA SER A 124 -19.42 -1.10 25.39
C SER A 124 -20.31 -2.35 25.33
N ILE A 125 -20.20 -3.17 24.28
CA ILE A 125 -20.94 -4.44 24.18
C ILE A 125 -20.48 -5.40 25.29
N ASN A 126 -19.17 -5.56 25.47
CA ASN A 126 -18.61 -6.45 26.48
C ASN A 126 -18.94 -5.97 27.91
N ASP A 127 -18.84 -4.67 28.17
CA ASP A 127 -19.17 -4.05 29.47
C ASP A 127 -20.64 -4.20 29.84
N SER A 128 -21.54 -4.23 28.86
CA SER A 128 -22.97 -4.45 29.09
C SER A 128 -23.28 -5.83 29.69
N LYS A 129 -22.37 -6.81 29.52
CA LYS A 129 -22.53 -8.22 29.95
C LYS A 129 -23.83 -8.88 29.50
N VAL A 130 -24.41 -8.39 28.40
CA VAL A 130 -25.62 -8.96 27.80
C VAL A 130 -25.33 -10.33 27.16
N ASN A 131 -24.13 -10.49 26.62
CA ASN A 131 -23.71 -11.71 25.95
C ASN A 131 -23.01 -12.66 26.94
N THR A 132 -23.16 -13.97 26.72
CA THR A 132 -22.43 -15.01 27.48
C THR A 132 -21.01 -15.23 26.98
N PHE A 133 -20.58 -14.46 25.98
CA PHE A 133 -19.31 -14.57 25.28
C PHE A 133 -18.71 -13.17 25.09
N GLU A 134 -17.39 -13.10 25.01
CA GLU A 134 -16.67 -11.86 24.70
C GLU A 134 -16.64 -11.63 23.19
N VAL A 135 -16.79 -10.38 22.78
CA VAL A 135 -16.64 -9.97 21.38
C VAL A 135 -15.30 -9.28 21.21
N ASN A 136 -14.54 -9.63 20.17
CA ASN A 136 -13.31 -8.93 19.80
C ASN A 136 -13.33 -8.54 18.32
N ILE A 137 -12.54 -7.53 17.97
CA ILE A 137 -12.33 -7.14 16.58
C ILE A 137 -10.83 -7.19 16.26
N TRP A 138 -10.47 -7.78 15.13
CA TRP A 138 -9.10 -7.85 14.63
C TRP A 138 -8.96 -6.99 13.38
N PHE A 139 -7.92 -6.16 13.33
CA PHE A 139 -7.59 -5.30 12.19
C PHE A 139 -6.34 -5.81 11.48
N TRP A 140 -6.06 -5.25 10.29
CA TRP A 140 -4.93 -5.70 9.47
C TRP A 140 -3.56 -5.46 10.11
N ASP A 141 -3.47 -4.45 10.97
CA ASP A 141 -2.23 -4.13 11.69
C ASP A 141 -1.79 -5.31 12.58
N GLU A 142 -2.73 -5.94 13.30
CA GLU A 142 -2.51 -7.15 14.09
C GLU A 142 -2.10 -8.34 13.22
N TYR A 143 -2.73 -8.51 12.03
CA TYR A 143 -2.31 -9.55 11.09
C TYR A 143 -0.86 -9.38 10.65
N SER A 144 -0.44 -8.14 10.43
CA SER A 144 0.91 -7.80 10.03
C SER A 144 1.94 -8.13 11.12
N GLU A 145 1.58 -7.90 12.38
CA GLU A 145 2.37 -8.31 13.54
C GLU A 145 2.47 -9.85 13.60
N TRP A 146 1.34 -10.56 13.55
CA TRP A 146 1.33 -12.03 13.64
C TRP A 146 2.07 -12.70 12.48
N LEU A 147 1.95 -12.16 11.27
CA LEU A 147 2.72 -12.63 10.11
C LEU A 147 4.23 -12.47 10.36
N SER A 148 4.65 -11.32 10.87
CA SER A 148 6.06 -11.05 11.19
C SER A 148 6.61 -12.01 12.26
N GLU A 149 5.78 -12.41 13.22
CA GLU A 149 6.10 -13.36 14.29
C GLU A 149 6.02 -14.83 13.85
N ASN A 150 5.39 -15.12 12.72
CA ASN A 150 5.22 -16.48 12.19
C ASN A 150 5.88 -16.65 10.80
N PRO A 151 7.23 -16.73 10.70
CA PRO A 151 7.95 -16.79 9.43
C PRO A 151 7.52 -17.94 8.50
N LYS A 152 7.05 -19.05 9.05
CA LYS A 152 6.56 -20.19 8.25
C LYS A 152 5.25 -19.85 7.53
N ILE A 153 4.34 -19.15 8.19
CA ILE A 153 3.05 -18.73 7.61
C ILE A 153 3.30 -17.57 6.65
N GLU A 154 4.14 -16.60 7.06
CA GLU A 154 4.60 -15.52 6.20
C GLU A 154 5.16 -16.05 4.88
N ALA A 155 6.13 -16.97 4.93
CA ALA A 155 6.74 -17.54 3.74
C ALA A 155 5.76 -18.38 2.90
N LYS A 156 4.70 -18.94 3.48
CA LYS A 156 3.69 -19.74 2.76
C LYS A 156 2.73 -18.87 1.96
N TYR A 157 2.34 -17.72 2.50
CA TYR A 157 1.33 -16.84 1.89
C TYR A 157 1.94 -15.66 1.12
N TYR A 158 3.15 -15.24 1.50
CA TYR A 158 3.84 -14.08 0.96
C TYR A 158 5.24 -14.45 0.46
N HIS A 159 5.45 -15.70 0.00
CA HIS A 159 6.74 -16.22 -0.46
C HIS A 159 7.46 -15.26 -1.39
N ASP A 160 6.78 -14.79 -2.44
CA ASP A 160 7.38 -13.94 -3.47
C ASP A 160 7.83 -12.59 -2.90
N ILE A 161 7.09 -12.05 -1.92
CA ILE A 161 7.45 -10.81 -1.23
C ILE A 161 8.68 -11.03 -0.32
N VAL A 162 8.71 -12.14 0.40
CA VAL A 162 9.82 -12.50 1.28
C VAL A 162 11.08 -12.80 0.47
N LYS A 163 10.94 -13.52 -0.65
CA LYS A 163 12.04 -13.91 -1.55
C LYS A 163 12.61 -12.70 -2.28
N PHE A 164 11.76 -11.88 -2.90
CA PHE A 164 12.16 -10.65 -3.59
C PHE A 164 12.94 -9.70 -2.66
N ARG A 165 12.55 -9.61 -1.38
CA ARG A 165 13.24 -8.76 -0.39
C ARG A 165 14.49 -9.40 0.22
N SER A 166 14.68 -10.71 0.07
CA SER A 166 15.88 -11.41 0.53
C SER A 166 16.98 -11.49 -0.53
N GLU A 167 16.60 -11.40 -1.80
CA GLU A 167 17.53 -11.46 -2.95
C GLU A 167 17.99 -10.06 -3.40
N TYR A 168 17.16 -9.02 -3.23
CA TYR A 168 17.46 -7.64 -3.62
C TYR A 168 17.55 -6.71 -2.40
N SER A 169 18.56 -5.84 -2.36
CA SER A 169 18.66 -4.85 -1.28
C SER A 169 17.58 -3.76 -1.42
N SER A 170 17.14 -3.15 -0.31
CA SER A 170 16.20 -2.03 -0.38
C SER A 170 16.72 -0.86 -1.23
N GLU A 171 18.03 -0.69 -1.23
CA GLU A 171 18.78 0.29 -2.00
C GLU A 171 18.73 -0.02 -3.51
N GLU A 172 18.84 -1.30 -3.89
CA GLU A 172 18.75 -1.76 -5.28
C GLU A 172 17.34 -1.54 -5.87
N LEU A 173 16.31 -1.99 -5.16
CA LEU A 173 14.91 -1.77 -5.56
C LEU A 173 14.56 -0.28 -5.62
N PHE A 174 15.12 0.52 -4.71
CA PHE A 174 14.98 1.97 -4.75
C PHE A 174 15.62 2.56 -6.01
N CYS A 175 16.80 2.11 -6.42
CA CYS A 175 17.46 2.55 -7.64
C CYS A 175 16.69 2.13 -8.90
N GLU A 176 16.14 0.91 -8.93
CA GLU A 176 15.27 0.45 -10.02
C GLU A 176 13.98 1.29 -10.14
N MET A 177 13.36 1.62 -8.99
CA MET A 177 12.20 2.52 -8.97
C MET A 177 12.57 3.90 -9.52
N LEU A 178 13.75 4.44 -9.17
CA LEU A 178 14.23 5.69 -9.73
C LEU A 178 14.38 5.58 -11.25
N HIS A 179 15.08 4.57 -11.77
CA HIS A 179 15.20 4.34 -13.22
C HIS A 179 13.82 4.32 -13.90
N SER A 180 12.88 3.52 -13.40
CA SER A 180 11.53 3.43 -13.96
C SER A 180 10.72 4.73 -13.86
N ALA A 181 10.97 5.55 -12.83
CA ALA A 181 10.31 6.84 -12.68
C ALA A 181 10.79 7.85 -13.72
N PHE A 182 12.07 7.79 -14.11
CA PHE A 182 12.67 8.67 -15.10
C PHE A 182 12.57 8.15 -16.54
N ASP A 183 12.29 6.86 -16.74
CA ASP A 183 12.02 6.22 -18.04
C ASP A 183 10.68 6.66 -18.66
N ARG A 184 10.61 7.94 -19.03
CA ARG A 184 9.40 8.63 -19.51
C ARG A 184 9.80 9.72 -20.53
N PRO A 185 8.90 10.10 -21.47
CA PRO A 185 9.17 11.17 -22.43
C PRO A 185 9.73 12.45 -21.78
N ALA A 186 9.21 12.80 -20.59
CA ALA A 186 9.66 13.91 -19.75
C ALA A 186 11.17 13.94 -19.44
N PHE A 187 11.94 12.87 -19.70
CA PHE A 187 13.40 12.85 -19.65
C PHE A 187 14.10 12.17 -20.84
N HIS A 188 13.37 11.63 -21.82
CA HIS A 188 13.94 11.03 -23.04
C HIS A 188 13.83 11.87 -24.30
N THR A 189 13.08 12.98 -24.28
CA THR A 189 12.84 13.80 -25.48
C THR A 189 13.42 15.20 -25.28
N GLU A 190 13.73 15.92 -26.36
CA GLU A 190 13.94 17.37 -26.24
C GLU A 190 12.61 18.06 -25.89
N PHE A 191 12.63 19.13 -25.08
CA PHE A 191 11.37 19.72 -24.58
C PHE A 191 10.45 20.23 -25.69
N TYR A 192 11.00 20.67 -26.82
CA TYR A 192 10.19 21.10 -27.96
C TYR A 192 9.52 19.92 -28.70
N CYS A 193 9.96 18.68 -28.46
CA CYS A 193 9.37 17.45 -28.97
C CYS A 193 8.34 16.84 -27.99
N GLU A 194 8.07 17.48 -26.85
CA GLU A 194 6.96 17.07 -26.00
C GLU A 194 5.63 17.36 -26.70
N ASN A 195 4.70 16.39 -26.62
CA ASN A 195 3.44 16.47 -27.35
C ASN A 195 2.31 17.07 -26.50
N ASN A 196 2.41 16.97 -25.17
CA ASN A 196 1.32 17.32 -24.28
C ASN A 196 1.84 17.81 -22.92
N ILE A 197 1.43 19.02 -22.52
CA ILE A 197 1.93 19.69 -21.32
C ILE A 197 1.36 19.08 -20.03
N ASP A 198 0.12 18.60 -20.07
CA ASP A 198 -0.53 17.96 -18.92
C ASP A 198 0.14 16.62 -18.60
N ASN A 199 0.45 15.82 -19.63
CA ASN A 199 1.20 14.57 -19.49
C ASN A 199 2.60 14.82 -18.93
N PHE A 200 3.27 15.88 -19.36
CA PHE A 200 4.57 16.29 -18.83
C PHE A 200 4.48 16.65 -17.34
N LEU A 201 3.51 17.48 -16.94
CA LEU A 201 3.28 17.88 -15.55
C LEU A 201 2.89 16.68 -14.66
N GLN A 202 2.04 15.77 -15.17
CA GLN A 202 1.65 14.55 -14.47
C GLN A 202 2.84 13.61 -14.26
N ALA A 203 3.76 13.52 -15.23
CA ALA A 203 4.98 12.73 -15.09
C ALA A 203 5.86 13.28 -13.95
N LEU A 204 6.04 14.60 -13.86
CA LEU A 204 6.78 15.23 -12.76
C LEU A 204 6.12 14.96 -11.40
N GLU A 205 4.79 15.08 -11.31
CA GLU A 205 4.04 14.82 -10.09
C GLU A 205 4.19 13.37 -9.61
N SER A 206 4.12 12.41 -10.54
CA SER A 206 4.33 10.99 -10.24
C SER A 206 5.72 10.72 -9.67
N ILE A 207 6.77 11.38 -10.21
CA ILE A 207 8.15 11.25 -9.70
C ILE A 207 8.24 11.87 -8.31
N GLN A 208 7.64 13.03 -8.06
CA GLN A 208 7.63 13.66 -6.73
C GLN A 208 6.93 12.80 -5.68
N GLN A 209 5.84 12.13 -6.06
CA GLN A 209 5.15 11.16 -5.21
C GLN A 209 6.05 9.96 -4.90
N ALA A 210 6.66 9.34 -5.93
CA ALA A 210 7.59 8.23 -5.76
C ALA A 210 8.77 8.57 -4.84
N LEU A 211 9.38 9.75 -5.00
CA LEU A 211 10.46 10.27 -4.13
C LEU A 211 9.99 10.65 -2.72
N THR A 212 8.72 10.51 -2.39
CA THR A 212 8.19 10.83 -1.07
C THR A 212 7.62 9.60 -0.38
N THR A 213 6.93 8.75 -1.13
CA THR A 213 6.21 7.59 -0.59
C THR A 213 6.84 6.26 -0.95
N GLY A 214 7.68 6.20 -1.98
CA GLY A 214 8.16 4.96 -2.58
C GLY A 214 7.15 4.29 -3.50
N ASN A 215 6.00 4.93 -3.75
CA ASN A 215 4.98 4.42 -4.66
C ASN A 215 5.12 5.12 -6.02
N LEU A 216 5.53 4.37 -7.04
CA LEU A 216 5.50 4.81 -8.42
C LEU A 216 4.14 4.45 -9.02
N VAL A 217 3.42 5.44 -9.52
CA VAL A 217 2.12 5.27 -10.17
C VAL A 217 2.22 5.43 -11.70
N ASN A 218 1.34 4.73 -12.42
CA ASN A 218 1.12 4.92 -13.84
C ASN A 218 0.20 6.13 -14.10
N ARG A 219 -0.08 6.43 -15.39
CA ARG A 219 -0.92 7.58 -15.79
C ARG A 219 -2.36 7.49 -15.28
N ASP A 220 -2.87 6.29 -15.07
CA ASP A 220 -4.22 6.05 -14.56
C ASP A 220 -4.29 6.14 -13.03
N GLY A 221 -3.15 6.37 -12.36
CA GLY A 221 -3.04 6.47 -10.91
C GLY A 221 -2.89 5.12 -10.21
N HIS A 222 -2.75 4.01 -10.94
CA HIS A 222 -2.49 2.70 -10.35
C HIS A 222 -1.02 2.57 -9.97
N VAL A 223 -0.75 1.96 -8.80
CA VAL A 223 0.61 1.68 -8.35
C VAL A 223 1.27 0.66 -9.28
N GLN A 224 2.34 1.09 -9.95
CA GLN A 224 3.19 0.28 -10.82
C GLN A 224 4.31 -0.39 -10.03
N ASN A 225 4.91 0.33 -9.08
CA ASN A 225 5.96 -0.21 -8.22
C ASN A 225 5.84 0.41 -6.82
N GLN A 226 6.12 -0.39 -5.78
CA GLN A 226 6.15 0.06 -4.39
C GLN A 226 7.43 -0.42 -3.74
N VAL A 227 8.26 0.53 -3.30
CA VAL A 227 9.55 0.27 -2.67
C VAL A 227 9.68 0.99 -1.34
N ARG A 228 10.52 0.47 -0.47
CA ARG A 228 10.90 1.17 0.76
C ARG A 228 11.97 2.20 0.43
N ILE A 229 11.69 3.47 0.67
CA ILE A 229 12.73 4.51 0.59
C ILE A 229 13.80 4.23 1.66
N PRO A 230 15.11 4.29 1.31
CA PRO A 230 16.19 4.18 2.27
C PRO A 230 16.05 5.15 3.45
N ASP A 231 16.64 4.80 4.60
CA ASP A 231 16.62 5.67 5.78
C ASP A 231 17.14 7.08 5.41
N LYS A 232 16.46 8.13 5.89
CA LYS A 232 16.84 9.53 5.65
C LYS A 232 18.31 9.82 5.97
N ARG A 233 18.91 9.10 6.91
CA ARG A 233 20.34 9.26 7.29
C ARG A 233 21.30 8.67 6.26
N LYS A 234 20.84 7.70 5.46
CA LYS A 234 21.60 7.06 4.38
C LYS A 234 21.44 7.76 3.04
N LEU A 235 20.38 8.56 2.86
CA LEU A 235 20.17 9.27 1.60
C LEU A 235 21.23 10.35 1.35
N PRO A 236 21.80 10.44 0.15
CA PRO A 236 22.75 11.49 -0.20
C PRO A 236 22.07 12.88 -0.27
N LEU A 237 22.85 13.96 -0.12
CA LEU A 237 22.33 15.34 -0.14
C LEU A 237 21.63 15.66 -1.47
N GLU A 238 22.14 15.09 -2.56
CA GLU A 238 21.61 15.16 -3.91
C GLU A 238 20.14 14.73 -3.98
N TYR A 239 19.68 13.84 -3.10
CA TYR A 239 18.27 13.46 -3.03
C TYR A 239 17.35 14.64 -2.74
N GLN A 240 17.72 15.49 -1.78
CA GLN A 240 16.94 16.70 -1.46
C GLN A 240 17.06 17.75 -2.56
N GLN A 241 18.23 17.84 -3.20
CA GLN A 241 18.45 18.74 -4.33
C GLN A 241 17.60 18.32 -5.54
N LEU A 242 17.49 17.01 -5.82
CA LEU A 242 16.67 16.42 -6.87
C LEU A 242 15.20 16.79 -6.68
N LYS A 243 14.64 16.54 -5.48
CA LYS A 243 13.26 16.91 -5.14
C LYS A 243 12.98 18.40 -5.37
N LYS A 244 13.90 19.25 -4.93
CA LYS A 244 13.81 20.70 -5.13
C LYS A 244 13.88 21.10 -6.61
N LYS A 245 14.74 20.46 -7.40
CA LYS A 245 14.89 20.77 -8.83
C LYS A 245 13.69 20.33 -9.65
N ILE A 246 13.09 19.17 -9.34
CA ILE A 246 11.82 18.75 -9.96
C ILE A 246 10.69 19.74 -9.64
N GLN A 247 10.60 20.20 -8.39
CA GLN A 247 9.62 21.24 -8.02
C GLN A 247 9.85 22.54 -8.81
N ASN A 248 11.10 23.01 -8.90
CA ASN A 248 11.43 24.21 -9.67
C ASN A 248 11.05 24.07 -11.15
N LEU A 249 11.29 22.90 -11.76
CA LEU A 249 10.90 22.63 -13.14
C LEU A 249 9.38 22.69 -13.29
N ARG A 250 8.62 22.07 -12.39
CA ARG A 250 7.15 22.09 -12.39
C ARG A 250 6.59 23.51 -12.22
N ASP A 251 7.13 24.28 -11.29
CA ASP A 251 6.73 25.67 -11.04
C ASP A 251 7.04 26.56 -12.25
N TYR A 252 8.23 26.41 -12.83
CA TYR A 252 8.63 27.15 -14.03
C TYR A 252 7.71 26.82 -15.21
N THR A 253 7.45 25.54 -15.46
CA THR A 253 6.54 25.09 -16.52
C THR A 253 5.14 25.68 -16.34
N THR A 254 4.60 25.61 -15.12
CA THR A 254 3.26 26.14 -14.80
C THR A 254 3.19 27.65 -15.03
N GLN A 255 4.26 28.37 -14.70
CA GLN A 255 4.34 29.81 -14.93
C GLN A 255 4.35 30.15 -16.42
N GLU A 256 5.15 29.45 -17.23
CA GLU A 256 5.23 29.70 -18.67
C GLU A 256 3.94 29.30 -19.42
N VAL A 257 3.19 28.31 -18.91
CA VAL A 257 1.84 28.01 -19.40
C VAL A 257 0.87 29.15 -19.06
N ARG A 258 0.91 29.66 -17.83
CA ARG A 258 0.02 30.75 -17.37
C ARG A 258 0.24 32.06 -18.13
N THR A 259 1.48 32.37 -18.51
CA THR A 259 1.81 33.56 -19.29
C THR A 259 1.48 33.41 -20.77
N GLY A 260 1.06 32.22 -21.22
CA GLY A 260 0.82 31.91 -22.63
C GLY A 260 2.12 31.73 -23.44
N ALA A 261 3.26 31.60 -22.76
CA ALA A 261 4.55 31.40 -23.41
C ALA A 261 4.76 29.95 -23.86
N ILE A 262 4.09 28.99 -23.19
CA ILE A 262 3.87 27.62 -23.63
C ILE A 262 2.36 27.44 -23.84
N THR A 263 1.95 27.12 -25.06
CA THR A 263 0.57 26.77 -25.38
C THR A 263 0.52 25.41 -26.05
N GLN A 264 -0.62 24.74 -25.99
CA GLN A 264 -0.81 23.43 -26.62
C GLN A 264 -1.89 23.53 -27.70
N GLN A 265 -1.65 22.88 -28.83
CA GLN A 265 -2.65 22.65 -29.87
C GLN A 265 -2.64 21.16 -30.22
N ASN A 266 -3.74 20.46 -29.92
CA ASN A 266 -3.84 19.00 -30.06
C ASN A 266 -2.67 18.29 -29.34
N GLU A 267 -1.80 17.62 -30.09
CA GLU A 267 -0.67 16.80 -29.63
C GLU A 267 0.69 17.48 -29.93
N TRP A 268 0.74 18.81 -30.00
CA TRP A 268 1.99 19.55 -30.10
C TRP A 268 2.01 20.82 -29.26
N LEU A 269 3.20 21.16 -28.78
CA LEU A 269 3.43 22.39 -28.01
C LEU A 269 3.88 23.53 -28.93
N ILE A 270 3.33 24.71 -28.69
CA ILE A 270 3.75 25.97 -29.29
C ILE A 270 4.47 26.76 -28.20
N ILE A 271 5.77 26.95 -28.38
CA ILE A 271 6.64 27.62 -27.42
C ILE A 271 7.07 28.96 -28.03
N SER A 272 6.78 30.04 -27.32
CA SER A 272 6.92 31.42 -27.80
C SER A 272 8.34 31.84 -28.16
N ASN A 273 9.37 31.25 -27.55
CA ASN A 273 10.77 31.48 -27.91
C ASN A 273 11.71 30.33 -27.52
N SER A 274 12.92 30.33 -28.09
CA SER A 274 13.96 29.31 -27.85
C SER A 274 14.62 29.40 -26.47
N VAL A 275 14.51 30.53 -25.77
CA VAL A 275 15.09 30.71 -24.43
C VAL A 275 14.38 29.80 -23.42
N ILE A 276 13.05 29.68 -23.53
CA ILE A 276 12.25 28.78 -22.68
C ILE A 276 12.65 27.33 -22.94
N ILE A 277 12.79 26.93 -24.21
CA ILE A 277 13.23 25.56 -24.59
C ILE A 277 14.59 25.25 -23.96
N GLY A 278 15.56 26.15 -24.14
CA GLY A 278 16.90 25.98 -23.58
C GLY A 278 16.89 25.85 -22.04
N LYS A 279 16.07 26.66 -21.37
CA LYS A 279 15.95 26.62 -19.90
C LYS A 279 15.25 25.36 -19.40
N MET A 280 14.23 24.87 -20.10
CA MET A 280 13.55 23.61 -19.80
C MET A 280 14.50 22.41 -19.95
N ASN A 281 15.24 22.35 -21.04
CA ASN A 281 16.25 21.32 -21.28
C ASN A 281 17.36 21.36 -20.22
N ALA A 282 17.84 22.56 -19.86
CA ALA A 282 18.84 22.74 -18.80
C ALA A 282 18.36 22.19 -17.44
N PHE A 283 17.09 22.43 -17.06
CA PHE A 283 16.52 21.84 -15.84
C PHE A 283 16.52 20.31 -15.89
N ARG A 284 16.13 19.72 -17.02
CA ARG A 284 16.07 18.26 -17.20
C ARG A 284 17.46 17.63 -17.09
N ILE A 285 18.47 18.23 -17.71
CA ILE A 285 19.87 17.80 -17.61
C ILE A 285 20.38 17.86 -16.17
N GLU A 286 20.13 18.97 -15.46
CA GLU A 286 20.51 19.09 -14.05
C GLU A 286 19.85 18.04 -13.16
N ILE A 287 18.57 17.73 -13.43
CA ILE A 287 17.81 16.70 -12.72
C ILE A 287 18.43 15.30 -12.95
N ILE A 288 18.78 14.95 -14.18
CA ILE A 288 19.44 13.68 -14.49
C ILE A 288 20.84 13.60 -13.87
N HIS A 289 21.59 14.69 -13.86
CA HIS A 289 22.88 14.74 -13.17
C HIS A 289 22.74 14.45 -11.67
N LEU A 290 21.72 15.00 -11.02
CA LEU A 290 21.42 14.71 -9.62
C LEU A 290 20.96 13.26 -9.42
N LEU A 291 20.14 12.72 -10.33
CA LEU A 291 19.74 11.32 -10.33
C LEU A 291 20.97 10.40 -10.39
N ASN A 292 21.88 10.62 -11.34
CA ASN A 292 23.05 9.76 -11.52
C ASN A 292 23.99 9.80 -10.32
N LYS A 293 24.14 10.95 -9.65
CA LYS A 293 24.87 11.01 -8.37
C LYS A 293 24.22 10.18 -7.25
N ILE A 294 22.89 10.07 -7.23
CA ILE A 294 22.17 9.23 -6.27
C ILE A 294 22.37 7.75 -6.61
N LEU A 295 22.31 7.39 -7.91
CA LEU A 295 22.55 6.02 -8.37
C LEU A 295 24.00 5.59 -8.06
N ASP A 296 24.97 6.47 -8.31
CA ASP A 296 26.39 6.28 -7.96
C ASP A 296 26.61 6.02 -6.47
N HIS A 297 25.87 6.73 -5.61
CA HIS A 297 25.97 6.54 -4.16
C HIS A 297 25.67 5.10 -3.73
N TYR A 298 24.81 4.40 -4.47
CA TYR A 298 24.45 3.01 -4.23
C TYR A 298 25.16 2.01 -5.17
N GLY A 299 26.09 2.48 -6.01
CA GLY A 299 26.80 1.64 -6.98
C GLY A 299 25.92 1.11 -8.11
N PHE A 300 24.83 1.82 -8.44
CA PHE A 300 23.89 1.44 -9.49
C PHE A 300 24.24 2.09 -10.83
N GLU A 301 23.82 1.49 -11.95
CA GLU A 301 24.11 2.00 -13.29
C GLU A 301 23.46 3.39 -13.52
N HIS A 302 24.14 4.24 -14.28
CA HIS A 302 23.65 5.57 -14.64
C HIS A 302 22.41 5.51 -15.52
N PHE A 303 21.54 6.49 -15.34
CA PHE A 303 20.46 6.77 -16.26
C PHE A 303 21.01 7.53 -17.48
N SER A 304 20.77 6.99 -18.67
CA SER A 304 21.21 7.59 -19.94
C SER A 304 20.15 8.54 -20.50
N LEU A 305 20.61 9.69 -21.00
CA LEU A 305 19.81 10.61 -21.81
C LEU A 305 19.98 10.22 -23.29
N GLU A 306 18.94 9.67 -23.92
CA GLU A 306 19.02 9.35 -25.37
C GLU A 306 18.92 10.60 -26.27
N ALA A 307 18.44 11.72 -25.74
CA ALA A 307 18.14 12.94 -26.51
C ALA A 307 19.01 14.17 -26.19
N TYR A 308 20.02 14.04 -25.32
CA TYR A 308 20.92 15.16 -24.93
C TYR A 308 22.38 14.73 -24.84
#